data_AF-A0A0S6XGM7-F1
#
_entry.id   AF-A0A0S6XGM7-F1
#
_cell.length_a   1.000
_cell.length_b   1.000
_cell.length_c   1.000
_cell.angle_alpha   90.00
_cell.angle_beta   90.00
_cell.angle_gamma   90.00
#
_symmetry.space_group_name_H-M   'P 1'
#
loop_
_entity.id
_entity.type
_entity.pdbx_description
1 polymer ?
#
loop_
_entity_poly.entity_id
_entity_poly.type
_entity_poly.pdbx_seq_one_letter_code
_entity_poly.pdbx_strand_id
1 'polypeptide(L)'
;MDTSSITDPLLHDVLSIAQRTRAHCIDMLQFLSEHTQTTTEPNKDDAQTLARQQKTLSALLSLLRGQHRAAVYSVRDTKSLTASAKSEIDSLHLQLQNLFYEQRHLRGEIQAREDYPHKYTRLSLIDADEFLAQREDLADASEHDLMMARIKDEHEQRRRLEKERLALQKKKAELVKQNQKQKDELDKLDKEMETWLDGRIKVDKMFEERLKKEDVMQGIES
;
A
#
# COMPACT_ATOMS: atom_id res chain seq x y z
N MET A 1 -26.43 26.93 55.01
CA MET A 1 -25.90 26.82 53.64
C MET A 1 -24.80 25.79 53.75
N ASP A 2 -25.06 24.57 53.34
CA ASP A 2 -24.15 23.44 53.51
C ASP A 2 -22.92 23.65 52.61
N THR A 3 -21.75 23.77 53.23
CA THR A 3 -20.48 24.08 52.56
C THR A 3 -19.68 22.84 52.20
N SER A 4 -20.28 21.65 52.32
CA SER A 4 -19.63 20.34 52.21
C SER A 4 -19.15 19.97 50.81
N SER A 5 -19.57 20.69 49.77
CA SER A 5 -19.19 20.43 48.36
C SER A 5 -18.06 21.31 47.83
N ILE A 6 -17.55 22.28 48.62
CA ILE A 6 -16.53 23.24 48.16
C ILE A 6 -15.18 22.83 48.74
N THR A 7 -14.31 22.28 47.89
CA THR A 7 -12.97 21.82 48.27
C THR A 7 -11.89 22.90 48.12
N ASP A 8 -12.14 23.94 47.32
CA ASP A 8 -11.16 25.00 47.04
C ASP A 8 -11.04 25.98 48.23
N PRO A 9 -9.85 26.14 48.83
CA PRO A 9 -9.64 27.04 49.97
C PRO A 9 -9.96 28.51 49.65
N LEU A 10 -9.71 28.98 48.42
CA LEU A 10 -10.03 30.36 48.03
C LEU A 10 -11.54 30.60 47.98
N LEU A 11 -12.30 29.62 47.49
CA LEU A 11 -13.77 29.71 47.51
C LEU A 11 -14.32 29.65 48.92
N HIS A 12 -13.69 28.87 49.81
CA HIS A 12 -14.09 28.81 51.22
C HIS A 12 -13.89 30.17 51.90
N ASP A 13 -12.77 30.84 51.65
CA ASP A 13 -12.50 32.18 52.15
C ASP A 13 -13.50 33.21 51.63
N VAL A 14 -13.77 33.22 50.31
CA VAL A 14 -14.81 34.09 49.70
C VAL A 14 -16.17 33.85 50.36
N LEU A 15 -16.56 32.60 50.56
CA LEU A 15 -17.84 32.23 51.14
C LEU A 15 -17.94 32.65 52.61
N SER A 16 -16.89 32.46 53.40
CA SER A 16 -16.87 32.87 54.82
C SER A 16 -16.99 34.39 54.96
N ILE A 17 -16.31 35.14 54.09
CA ILE A 17 -16.36 36.61 54.05
C ILE A 17 -17.74 37.08 53.58
N ALA A 18 -18.33 36.43 52.58
CA ALA A 18 -19.69 36.72 52.13
C ALA A 18 -20.73 36.46 53.23
N GLN A 19 -20.59 35.37 53.98
CA GLN A 19 -21.45 35.04 55.12
C GLN A 19 -21.31 36.07 56.25
N ARG A 20 -20.08 36.44 56.62
CA ARG A 20 -19.81 37.51 57.60
C ARG A 20 -20.39 38.85 57.15
N THR A 21 -20.20 39.23 55.88
CA THR A 21 -20.77 40.47 55.32
C THR A 21 -22.29 40.44 55.39
N ARG A 22 -22.91 39.31 55.04
CA ARG A 22 -24.37 39.13 55.10
C ARG A 22 -24.89 39.24 56.54
N ALA A 23 -24.24 38.57 57.49
CA ALA A 23 -24.60 38.64 58.91
C ALA A 23 -24.52 40.10 59.41
N HIS A 24 -23.42 40.79 59.11
CA HIS A 24 -23.24 42.20 59.50
C HIS A 24 -24.28 43.14 58.87
N CYS A 25 -24.70 42.89 57.63
CA CYS A 25 -25.82 43.63 57.01
C CYS A 25 -27.14 43.38 57.74
N ILE A 26 -27.42 42.14 58.15
CA ILE A 26 -28.63 41.78 58.90
C ILE A 26 -28.61 42.46 60.27
N ASP A 27 -27.48 42.43 60.98
CA ASP A 27 -27.32 43.07 62.29
C ASP A 27 -27.51 44.59 62.20
N MET A 28 -26.97 45.23 61.15
CA MET A 28 -27.18 46.66 60.90
C MET A 28 -28.65 46.99 60.59
N LEU A 29 -29.34 46.14 59.81
CA LEU A 29 -30.78 46.31 59.53
C LEU A 29 -31.63 46.14 60.78
N GLN A 30 -31.30 45.17 61.65
CA GLN A 30 -31.95 44.99 62.95
C GLN A 30 -31.73 46.23 63.84
N PHE A 31 -30.49 46.70 63.95
CA PHE A 31 -30.16 47.92 64.69
C PHE A 31 -30.98 49.13 64.19
N LEU A 32 -31.05 49.33 62.88
CA LEU A 32 -31.85 50.40 62.27
C LEU A 32 -33.36 50.23 62.54
N SER A 33 -33.87 48.99 62.55
CA SER A 33 -35.28 48.72 62.82
C SER A 33 -35.65 48.99 64.29
N GLU A 34 -34.75 48.71 65.23
CA GLU A 34 -34.94 48.90 66.67
C GLU A 34 -34.78 50.38 67.08
N HIS A 35 -33.94 51.12 66.38
CA HIS A 35 -33.63 52.54 66.65
C HIS A 35 -34.34 53.49 65.67
N THR A 36 -35.47 53.08 65.08
CA THR A 36 -36.33 53.97 64.28
C THR A 36 -36.97 55.04 65.19
N GLN A 37 -36.34 56.21 65.28
CA GLN A 37 -36.85 57.33 66.09
C GLN A 37 -38.01 58.03 65.38
N THR A 38 -39.12 58.23 66.10
CA THR A 38 -40.27 59.08 65.74
C THR A 38 -40.06 60.57 66.09
N THR A 39 -38.87 60.94 66.57
CA THR A 39 -38.55 62.25 67.16
C THR A 39 -37.39 62.94 66.44
N THR A 40 -37.42 64.27 66.42
CA THR A 40 -36.69 65.15 65.49
C THR A 40 -35.20 65.38 65.80
N GLU A 41 -34.66 64.85 66.91
CA GLU A 41 -33.23 65.01 67.25
C GLU A 41 -32.51 63.65 67.35
N PRO A 42 -31.44 63.43 66.57
CA PRO A 42 -30.71 62.17 66.56
C PRO A 42 -29.90 62.00 67.85
N ASN A 43 -30.13 60.90 68.56
CA ASN A 43 -29.30 60.47 69.69
C ASN A 43 -27.84 60.32 69.25
N LYS A 44 -26.91 61.04 69.90
CA LYS A 44 -25.49 61.09 69.51
C LYS A 44 -24.78 59.73 69.62
N ASP A 45 -25.24 58.86 70.51
CA ASP A 45 -24.65 57.53 70.70
C ASP A 45 -25.01 56.59 69.54
N ASP A 46 -26.28 56.62 69.11
CA ASP A 46 -26.78 55.85 67.95
C ASP A 46 -26.11 56.27 66.63
N ALA A 47 -25.80 57.57 66.48
CA ALA A 47 -25.05 58.06 65.33
C ALA A 47 -23.60 57.53 65.30
N GLN A 48 -22.96 57.39 66.47
CA GLN A 48 -21.59 56.85 66.56
C GLN A 48 -21.54 55.34 66.32
N THR A 49 -22.52 54.58 66.80
CA THR A 49 -22.61 53.13 66.56
C THR A 49 -22.85 52.83 65.08
N LEU A 50 -23.75 53.56 64.41
CA LEU A 50 -23.97 53.46 62.97
C LEU A 50 -22.70 53.74 62.16
N ALA A 51 -21.95 54.80 62.49
CA ALA A 51 -20.71 55.12 61.82
C ALA A 51 -19.65 53.98 61.94
N ARG A 52 -19.57 53.34 63.11
CA ARG A 52 -18.68 52.18 63.34
C ARG A 52 -19.12 50.95 62.53
N GLN A 53 -20.43 50.67 62.51
CA GLN A 53 -20.98 49.57 61.73
C GLN A 53 -20.78 49.79 60.22
N GLN A 54 -20.95 51.03 59.73
CA GLN A 54 -20.71 51.40 58.33
C GLN A 54 -19.24 51.26 57.92
N LYS A 55 -18.31 51.64 58.81
CA LYS A 55 -16.87 51.44 58.58
C LYS A 55 -16.52 49.95 58.47
N THR A 56 -17.10 49.13 59.33
CA THR A 56 -16.91 47.67 59.33
C THR A 56 -17.49 47.04 58.07
N LEU A 57 -18.70 47.45 57.65
CA LEU A 57 -19.30 47.02 56.38
C LEU A 57 -18.43 47.38 55.18
N SER A 58 -17.92 48.62 55.13
CA SER A 58 -17.06 49.09 54.06
C SER A 58 -15.77 48.26 53.95
N ALA A 59 -15.18 47.89 55.09
CA ALA A 59 -14.02 47.01 55.15
C ALA A 59 -14.35 45.60 54.63
N LEU A 60 -15.44 44.99 55.09
CA LEU A 60 -15.88 43.66 54.64
C LEU A 60 -16.18 43.62 53.13
N LEU A 61 -16.83 44.65 52.59
CA LEU A 61 -17.10 44.77 51.15
C LEU A 61 -15.81 44.92 50.33
N SER A 62 -14.81 45.64 50.83
CA SER A 62 -13.51 45.76 50.16
C SER A 62 -12.79 44.41 50.08
N LEU A 63 -12.83 43.64 51.18
CA LEU A 63 -12.24 42.31 51.25
C LEU A 63 -12.95 41.32 50.31
N LEU A 64 -14.29 41.34 50.30
CA LEU A 64 -15.10 40.50 49.41
C LEU A 64 -14.80 40.78 47.94
N ARG A 65 -14.70 42.07 47.55
CA ARG A 65 -14.33 42.47 46.18
C ARG A 65 -12.93 42.01 45.80
N GLY A 66 -11.97 42.11 46.73
CA GLY A 66 -10.60 41.63 46.53
C GLY A 66 -10.55 40.13 46.27
N GLN A 67 -11.22 39.34 47.12
CA GLN A 67 -11.26 37.88 47.01
C GLN A 67 -12.03 37.41 45.77
N HIS A 68 -13.13 38.06 45.42
CA HIS A 68 -13.84 37.79 44.16
C HIS A 68 -12.94 38.02 42.94
N ARG A 69 -12.17 39.11 42.93
CA ARG A 69 -11.22 39.39 41.84
C ARG A 69 -10.11 38.32 41.77
N ALA A 70 -9.59 37.87 42.90
CA ALA A 70 -8.60 36.79 42.96
C ALA A 70 -9.15 35.47 42.40
N ALA A 71 -10.39 35.10 42.76
CA ALA A 71 -11.05 33.92 42.22
C ALA A 71 -11.23 34.00 40.69
N VAL A 72 -11.66 35.15 40.16
CA VAL A 72 -11.81 35.36 38.72
C VAL A 72 -10.47 35.22 37.98
N TYR A 73 -9.37 35.73 38.55
CA TYR A 73 -8.05 35.54 37.95
C TYR A 73 -7.60 34.08 37.96
N SER A 74 -7.77 33.36 39.08
CA SER A 74 -7.47 31.92 39.16
C SER A 74 -8.21 31.11 38.08
N VAL A 75 -9.50 31.38 37.87
CA VAL A 75 -10.30 30.72 36.82
C VAL A 75 -9.76 31.05 35.42
N ARG A 76 -9.35 32.30 35.18
CA ARG A 76 -8.77 32.70 33.90
C ARG A 76 -7.42 32.03 33.66
N ASP A 77 -6.58 31.94 34.68
CA ASP A 77 -5.25 31.33 34.59
C ASP A 77 -5.36 29.82 34.35
N THR A 78 -6.22 29.13 35.10
CA THR A 78 -6.50 27.70 34.87
C THR A 78 -7.07 27.44 33.48
N LYS A 79 -7.96 28.30 32.98
CA LYS A 79 -8.47 28.22 31.60
C LYS A 79 -7.35 28.39 30.57
N SER A 80 -6.44 29.35 30.79
CA SER A 80 -5.29 29.56 29.91
C SER A 80 -4.35 28.37 29.90
N LEU A 81 -3.99 27.85 31.07
CA LEU A 81 -3.11 26.67 31.21
C LEU A 81 -3.70 25.44 30.53
N THR A 82 -5.01 25.20 30.74
CA THR A 82 -5.71 24.07 30.12
C THR A 82 -5.78 24.22 28.60
N ALA A 83 -5.98 25.44 28.09
CA ALA A 83 -5.98 25.70 26.65
C ALA A 83 -4.60 25.49 26.02
N SER A 84 -3.53 25.92 26.68
CA SER A 84 -2.16 25.67 26.24
C SER A 84 -1.82 24.18 26.21
N ALA A 85 -2.13 23.45 27.28
CA ALA A 85 -1.92 22.00 27.35
C ALA A 85 -2.72 21.26 26.27
N LYS A 86 -3.98 21.66 26.03
CA LYS A 86 -4.79 21.11 24.94
C LYS A 86 -4.14 21.36 23.57
N SER A 87 -3.67 22.58 23.31
CA SER A 87 -3.03 22.92 22.04
C SER A 87 -1.75 22.10 21.80
N GLU A 88 -0.98 21.81 22.86
CA GLU A 88 0.20 20.96 22.78
C GLU A 88 -0.17 19.51 22.45
N ILE A 89 -1.20 18.97 23.12
CA ILE A 89 -1.74 17.64 22.81
C ILE A 89 -2.21 17.55 21.36
N ASP A 90 -2.93 18.55 20.87
CA ASP A 90 -3.42 18.59 19.48
C ASP A 90 -2.23 18.59 18.48
N SER A 91 -1.15 19.32 18.80
CA SER A 91 0.06 19.33 17.98
C SER A 91 0.77 17.97 17.96
N LEU A 92 0.94 17.34 19.12
CA LEU A 92 1.53 16.00 19.22
C LEU A 92 0.66 14.95 18.52
N HIS A 93 -0.67 15.07 18.60
CA HIS A 93 -1.56 14.16 17.90
C HIS A 93 -1.38 14.28 16.37
N LEU A 94 -1.24 15.49 15.85
CA LEU A 94 -0.96 15.70 14.43
C LEU A 94 0.38 15.07 14.00
N GLN A 95 1.43 15.23 14.81
CA GLN A 95 2.72 14.58 14.55
C GLN A 95 2.60 13.06 14.54
N LEU A 96 1.85 12.49 15.48
CA LEU A 96 1.58 11.05 15.53
C LEU A 96 0.83 10.57 14.29
N GLN A 97 -0.15 11.32 13.81
CA GLN A 97 -0.87 10.99 12.56
C GLN A 97 0.08 10.99 11.35
N ASN A 98 0.99 11.96 11.27
CA ASN A 98 1.99 12.02 10.20
C ASN A 98 2.90 10.78 10.23
N LEU A 99 3.33 10.33 11.40
CA LEU A 99 4.14 9.11 11.55
C LEU A 99 3.37 7.85 11.15
N PHE A 100 2.07 7.75 11.49
CA PHE A 100 1.24 6.63 11.03
C PHE A 100 1.09 6.61 9.50
N TYR A 101 0.95 7.78 8.88
CA TYR A 101 0.90 7.89 7.43
C TYR A 101 2.22 7.41 6.81
N GLU A 102 3.36 7.90 7.30
CA GLU A 102 4.69 7.51 6.82
C GLU A 102 4.91 6.01 6.99
N GLN A 103 4.58 5.44 8.16
CA GLN A 103 4.67 4.00 8.40
C GLN A 103 3.85 3.20 7.39
N ARG A 104 2.59 3.61 7.14
CA ARG A 104 1.71 2.92 6.19
C ARG A 104 2.26 3.02 4.77
N HIS A 105 2.78 4.19 4.39
CA HIS A 105 3.40 4.41 3.09
C HIS A 105 4.61 3.51 2.88
N LEU A 106 5.56 3.52 3.82
CA LEU A 106 6.76 2.69 3.77
C LEU A 106 6.44 1.19 3.76
N ARG A 107 5.48 0.74 4.57
CA ARG A 107 5.01 -0.66 4.53
C ARG A 107 4.44 -1.03 3.17
N GLY A 108 3.67 -0.13 2.55
CA GLY A 108 3.15 -0.31 1.20
C GLY A 108 4.27 -0.41 0.16
N GLU A 109 5.30 0.41 0.27
CA GLU A 109 6.47 0.34 -0.62
C GLU A 109 7.29 -0.93 -0.44
N ILE A 110 7.49 -1.38 0.81
CA ILE A 110 8.18 -2.64 1.11
C ILE A 110 7.40 -3.80 0.48
N GLN A 111 6.09 -3.87 0.74
CA GLN A 111 5.25 -4.91 0.16
C GLN A 111 5.28 -4.88 -1.38
N ALA A 112 5.20 -3.70 -1.99
CA ALA A 112 5.28 -3.58 -3.45
C ALA A 112 6.63 -4.05 -4.03
N ARG A 113 7.72 -3.89 -3.27
CA ARG A 113 9.05 -4.39 -3.64
C ARG A 113 9.18 -5.89 -3.42
N GLU A 114 8.63 -6.42 -2.34
CA GLU A 114 8.61 -7.86 -2.03
C GLU A 114 7.74 -8.64 -3.03
N ASP A 115 6.58 -8.09 -3.38
CA ASP A 115 5.64 -8.67 -4.36
C ASP A 115 6.12 -8.48 -5.82
N TYR A 116 7.28 -7.86 -6.03
CA TYR A 116 7.80 -7.65 -7.38
C TYR A 116 8.02 -9.00 -8.07
N PRO A 117 7.34 -9.25 -9.22
CA PRO A 117 7.44 -10.55 -9.88
C PRO A 117 8.79 -10.68 -10.57
N HIS A 118 9.76 -11.29 -9.90
CA HIS A 118 11.06 -11.54 -10.47
C HIS A 118 10.97 -12.58 -11.60
N LYS A 119 11.56 -12.27 -12.77
CA LYS A 119 11.49 -13.14 -13.94
C LYS A 119 12.12 -14.52 -13.71
N TYR A 120 13.20 -14.58 -12.93
CA TYR A 120 13.94 -15.82 -12.67
C TYR A 120 13.09 -16.87 -11.94
N THR A 121 12.15 -16.46 -11.09
CA THR A 121 11.25 -17.35 -10.34
C THR A 121 10.26 -18.11 -11.24
N ARG A 122 10.06 -17.65 -12.48
CA ARG A 122 9.20 -18.32 -13.48
C ARG A 122 9.97 -19.21 -14.45
N LEU A 123 11.31 -19.23 -14.40
CA LEU A 123 12.09 -20.09 -15.26
C LEU A 123 12.00 -21.54 -14.76
N SER A 124 11.65 -22.46 -15.66
CA SER A 124 11.86 -23.89 -15.44
C SER A 124 13.36 -24.17 -15.45
N LEU A 125 13.93 -24.28 -14.26
CA LEU A 125 15.33 -24.61 -14.00
C LEU A 125 15.39 -26.07 -13.54
N ILE A 126 16.51 -26.74 -13.80
CA ILE A 126 16.83 -28.05 -13.22
C ILE A 126 16.86 -27.90 -11.69
N ASP A 127 16.38 -28.91 -10.96
CA ASP A 127 16.35 -28.89 -9.50
C ASP A 127 17.75 -28.73 -8.91
N ALA A 128 17.83 -28.14 -7.71
CA ALA A 128 19.12 -27.81 -7.10
C ALA A 128 19.99 -29.06 -6.85
N ASP A 129 19.36 -30.16 -6.43
CA ASP A 129 20.05 -31.42 -6.14
C ASP A 129 20.59 -32.08 -7.42
N GLU A 130 19.81 -32.05 -8.50
CA GLU A 130 20.24 -32.56 -9.81
C GLU A 130 21.38 -31.71 -10.41
N PHE A 131 21.33 -30.39 -10.20
CA PHE A 131 22.41 -29.49 -10.62
C PHE A 131 23.70 -29.72 -9.83
N LEU A 132 23.60 -29.87 -8.51
CA LEU A 132 24.74 -30.17 -7.64
C LEU A 132 25.36 -31.54 -7.94
N ALA A 133 24.56 -32.52 -8.33
CA ALA A 133 25.07 -33.82 -8.77
C ALA A 133 25.93 -33.73 -10.05
N GLN A 134 25.68 -32.73 -10.91
CA GLN A 134 26.48 -32.47 -12.11
C GLN A 134 27.66 -31.53 -11.85
N ARG A 135 27.56 -30.70 -10.80
CA ARG A 135 28.52 -29.65 -10.43
C ARG A 135 28.73 -29.62 -8.92
N GLU A 136 29.41 -30.66 -8.44
CA GLU A 136 29.78 -30.84 -7.04
C GLU A 136 30.76 -29.75 -6.56
N ASP A 137 31.43 -29.07 -7.50
CA ASP A 137 32.34 -27.93 -7.29
C ASP A 137 31.64 -26.68 -6.71
N LEU A 138 30.31 -26.61 -6.77
CA LEU A 138 29.51 -25.47 -6.29
C LEU A 138 28.72 -25.76 -5.01
N ALA A 139 28.97 -26.89 -4.34
CA ALA A 139 28.24 -27.29 -3.13
C ALA A 139 28.39 -26.30 -1.96
N ASP A 140 29.56 -25.65 -1.84
CA ASP A 140 29.86 -24.69 -0.77
C ASP A 140 29.51 -23.23 -1.15
N ALA A 141 28.94 -23.00 -2.34
CA ALA A 141 28.60 -21.65 -2.79
C ALA A 141 27.37 -21.09 -2.06
N SER A 142 27.28 -19.76 -1.96
CA SER A 142 26.08 -19.07 -1.46
C SER A 142 24.86 -19.39 -2.33
N GLU A 143 23.66 -19.42 -1.75
CA GLU A 143 22.40 -19.68 -2.47
C GLU A 143 22.23 -18.77 -3.68
N HIS A 144 22.61 -17.49 -3.55
CA HIS A 144 22.57 -16.53 -4.65
C HIS A 144 23.51 -16.92 -5.80
N ASP A 145 24.74 -17.32 -5.47
CA ASP A 145 25.76 -17.69 -6.46
C ASP A 145 25.40 -19.01 -7.15
N LEU A 146 24.83 -19.95 -6.39
CA LEU A 146 24.30 -21.21 -6.90
C LEU A 146 23.13 -20.96 -7.87
N MET A 147 22.20 -20.07 -7.54
CA MET A 147 21.11 -19.68 -8.44
C MET A 147 21.64 -19.02 -9.71
N MET A 148 22.63 -18.13 -9.60
CA MET A 148 23.25 -17.50 -10.76
C MET A 148 23.99 -18.50 -11.66
N ALA A 149 24.68 -19.48 -11.06
CA ALA A 149 25.34 -20.56 -11.80
C ALA A 149 24.30 -21.44 -12.54
N ARG A 150 23.21 -21.83 -11.86
CA ARG A 150 22.10 -22.59 -12.46
C ARG A 150 21.49 -21.89 -13.66
N ILE A 151 21.21 -20.59 -13.55
CA ILE A 151 20.64 -19.80 -14.66
C ILE A 151 21.61 -19.73 -15.85
N LYS A 152 22.90 -19.56 -15.59
CA LYS A 152 23.93 -19.50 -16.65
C LYS A 152 24.05 -20.83 -17.38
N ASP A 153 24.05 -21.94 -16.65
CA ASP A 153 24.14 -23.28 -17.23
C ASP A 153 22.92 -23.60 -18.09
N GLU A 154 21.70 -23.37 -17.57
CA GLU A 154 20.46 -23.52 -18.33
C GLU A 154 20.46 -22.67 -19.62
N HIS A 155 20.94 -21.43 -19.53
CA HIS A 155 21.07 -20.57 -20.70
C HIS A 155 22.04 -21.14 -21.75
N GLU A 156 23.19 -21.67 -21.32
CA GLU A 156 24.15 -22.32 -22.22
C GLU A 156 23.57 -23.59 -22.85
N GLN A 157 22.89 -24.42 -22.08
CA GLN A 157 22.20 -25.62 -22.55
C GLN A 157 21.14 -25.28 -23.60
N ARG A 158 20.25 -24.31 -23.32
CA ARG A 158 19.22 -23.86 -24.29
C ARG A 158 19.85 -23.31 -25.56
N ARG A 159 20.94 -22.56 -25.45
CA ARG A 159 21.67 -22.03 -26.61
C ARG A 159 22.30 -23.15 -27.44
N ARG A 160 22.82 -24.20 -26.81
CA ARG A 160 23.36 -25.38 -27.50
C ARG A 160 22.25 -26.12 -28.24
N LEU A 161 21.12 -26.41 -27.57
CA LEU A 161 19.97 -27.09 -28.16
C LEU A 161 19.37 -26.30 -29.34
N GLU A 162 19.28 -24.97 -29.24
CA GLU A 162 18.78 -24.16 -30.36
C GLU A 162 19.73 -24.17 -31.57
N LYS A 163 21.06 -24.17 -31.34
CA LYS A 163 22.03 -24.34 -32.43
C LYS A 163 21.89 -25.70 -33.11
N GLU A 164 21.74 -26.76 -32.34
CA GLU A 164 21.50 -28.12 -32.86
C GLU A 164 20.18 -28.20 -33.63
N ARG A 165 19.11 -27.60 -33.09
CA ARG A 165 17.80 -27.51 -33.76
C ARG A 165 17.92 -26.84 -35.12
N LEU A 166 18.62 -25.69 -35.20
CA LEU A 166 18.84 -24.96 -36.44
C LEU A 166 19.69 -25.78 -37.44
N ALA A 167 20.73 -26.45 -36.96
CA ALA A 167 21.56 -27.32 -37.80
C ALA A 167 20.75 -28.49 -38.38
N LEU A 168 19.95 -29.16 -37.54
CA LEU A 168 19.05 -30.24 -37.98
C LEU A 168 17.97 -29.74 -38.94
N GLN A 169 17.40 -28.56 -38.69
CA GLN A 169 16.41 -27.95 -39.58
C GLN A 169 17.01 -27.65 -40.96
N LYS A 170 18.25 -27.17 -41.02
CA LYS A 170 18.97 -26.97 -42.28
C LYS A 170 19.20 -28.30 -43.01
N LYS A 171 19.66 -29.33 -42.29
CA LYS A 171 19.88 -30.68 -42.85
C LYS A 171 18.59 -31.28 -43.38
N LYS A 172 17.47 -31.12 -42.65
CA LYS A 172 16.14 -31.54 -43.10
C LYS A 172 15.72 -30.83 -44.38
N ALA A 173 15.88 -29.51 -44.45
CA ALA A 173 15.54 -28.74 -45.66
C ALA A 173 16.37 -29.19 -46.87
N GLU A 174 17.65 -29.49 -46.68
CA GLU A 174 18.53 -29.99 -47.72
C GLU A 174 18.11 -31.39 -48.21
N LEU A 175 17.83 -32.32 -47.30
CA LEU A 175 17.32 -33.65 -47.64
C LEU A 175 15.96 -33.61 -48.35
N VAL A 176 15.05 -32.71 -47.93
CA VAL A 176 13.77 -32.52 -48.62
C VAL A 176 14.00 -32.03 -50.05
N LYS A 177 14.92 -31.08 -50.26
CA LYS A 177 15.28 -30.61 -51.60
C LYS A 177 15.91 -31.70 -52.46
N GLN A 178 16.78 -32.55 -51.88
CA GLN A 178 17.38 -33.69 -52.58
C GLN A 178 16.31 -34.73 -52.97
N ASN A 179 15.42 -35.10 -52.06
CA ASN A 179 14.31 -35.99 -52.36
C ASN A 179 13.39 -35.44 -53.45
N GLN A 180 13.07 -34.13 -53.40
CA GLN A 180 12.26 -33.51 -54.45
C GLN A 180 12.96 -33.59 -55.81
N LYS A 181 14.26 -33.30 -55.89
CA LYS A 181 15.04 -33.44 -57.13
C LYS A 181 15.05 -34.88 -57.65
N GLN A 182 15.29 -35.86 -56.79
CA GLN A 182 15.26 -37.28 -57.17
C GLN A 182 13.88 -37.70 -57.66
N LYS A 183 12.81 -37.21 -57.01
CA LYS A 183 11.44 -37.43 -57.48
C LYS A 183 11.21 -36.80 -58.86
N ASP A 184 11.64 -35.55 -59.07
CA ASP A 184 11.50 -34.87 -60.36
C ASP A 184 12.34 -35.57 -61.47
N GLU A 185 13.47 -36.18 -61.11
CA GLU A 185 14.28 -37.01 -62.02
C GLU A 185 13.57 -38.33 -62.36
N LEU A 186 13.02 -39.04 -61.37
CA LEU A 186 12.22 -40.25 -61.59
C LEU A 186 10.99 -39.96 -62.46
N ASP A 187 10.26 -38.88 -62.18
CA ASP A 187 9.10 -38.45 -62.98
C ASP A 187 9.48 -38.13 -64.45
N LYS A 188 10.74 -37.73 -64.71
CA LYS A 188 11.26 -37.56 -66.08
C LYS A 188 11.60 -38.88 -66.73
N LEU A 189 12.30 -39.78 -66.02
CA LEU A 189 12.61 -41.12 -66.52
C LEU A 189 11.33 -41.89 -66.85
N ASP A 190 10.30 -41.80 -66.01
CA ASP A 190 9.01 -42.45 -66.24
C ASP A 190 8.38 -41.95 -67.55
N LYS A 191 8.40 -40.64 -67.81
CA LYS A 191 7.92 -40.07 -69.09
C LYS A 191 8.75 -40.52 -70.27
N GLU A 192 10.07 -40.55 -70.16
CA GLU A 192 10.95 -41.04 -71.23
C GLU A 192 10.68 -42.52 -71.51
N MET A 193 10.48 -43.33 -70.48
CA MET A 193 10.11 -44.75 -70.61
C MET A 193 8.75 -44.91 -71.29
N GLU A 194 7.73 -44.13 -70.91
CA GLU A 194 6.42 -44.11 -71.58
C GLU A 194 6.59 -43.78 -73.07
N THR A 195 7.38 -42.76 -73.42
CA THR A 195 7.62 -42.41 -74.83
C THR A 195 8.37 -43.51 -75.59
N TRP A 196 9.31 -44.19 -74.95
CA TRP A 196 10.05 -45.31 -75.55
C TRP A 196 9.14 -46.53 -75.77
N LEU A 197 8.28 -46.85 -74.79
CA LEU A 197 7.28 -47.91 -74.91
C LEU A 197 6.28 -47.60 -76.03
N ASP A 198 5.77 -46.37 -76.11
CA ASP A 198 4.90 -45.93 -77.21
C ASP A 198 5.60 -46.02 -78.56
N GLY A 199 6.87 -45.62 -78.63
CA GLY A 199 7.70 -45.77 -79.83
C GLY A 199 7.86 -47.23 -80.25
N ARG A 200 8.15 -48.12 -79.30
CA ARG A 200 8.23 -49.56 -79.53
C ARG A 200 6.89 -50.13 -80.01
N ILE A 201 5.78 -49.80 -79.35
CA ILE A 201 4.43 -50.25 -79.77
C ILE A 201 4.13 -49.80 -81.21
N LYS A 202 4.54 -48.59 -81.61
CA LYS A 202 4.39 -48.13 -83.00
C LYS A 202 5.24 -48.94 -83.97
N VAL A 203 6.49 -49.25 -83.62
CA VAL A 203 7.37 -50.09 -84.43
C VAL A 203 6.80 -51.51 -84.57
N ASP A 204 6.37 -52.13 -83.48
CA ASP A 204 5.74 -53.46 -83.49
C ASP A 204 4.50 -53.46 -84.39
N LYS A 205 3.64 -52.44 -84.29
CA LYS A 205 2.49 -52.26 -85.21
C LYS A 205 2.92 -52.13 -86.67
N MET A 206 3.95 -51.35 -86.98
CA MET A 206 4.48 -51.23 -88.35
C MET A 206 4.99 -52.59 -88.87
N PHE A 207 5.68 -53.37 -88.04
CA PHE A 207 6.12 -54.73 -88.42
C PHE A 207 4.94 -55.68 -88.61
N GLU A 208 3.94 -55.66 -87.75
CA GLU A 208 2.71 -56.45 -87.93
C GLU A 208 1.96 -56.06 -89.21
N GLU A 209 1.84 -54.77 -89.52
CA GLU A 209 1.23 -54.29 -90.76
C GLU A 209 2.05 -54.69 -92.01
N ARG A 210 3.38 -54.71 -91.90
CA ARG A 210 4.27 -55.14 -92.98
C ARG A 210 4.18 -56.65 -93.22
N LEU A 211 4.18 -57.46 -92.15
CA LEU A 211 3.94 -58.91 -92.21
C LEU A 211 2.58 -59.20 -92.85
N LYS A 212 1.52 -58.50 -92.45
CA LYS A 212 0.18 -58.62 -93.08
C LYS A 212 0.20 -58.22 -94.56
N LYS A 213 0.98 -57.21 -94.96
CA LYS A 213 1.12 -56.81 -96.38
C LYS A 213 1.93 -57.81 -97.20
N GLU A 214 2.96 -58.43 -96.60
CA GLU A 214 3.74 -59.50 -97.24
C GLU A 214 2.90 -60.77 -97.41
N ASP A 215 2.08 -61.14 -96.42
CA ASP A 215 1.10 -62.24 -96.55
C ASP A 215 0.04 -61.94 -97.64
N VAL A 216 -0.40 -60.68 -97.77
CA VAL A 216 -1.33 -60.26 -98.84
C VAL A 216 -0.64 -60.24 -100.22
N MET A 217 0.65 -59.90 -100.32
CA MET A 217 1.38 -59.98 -101.60
C MET A 217 1.70 -61.42 -102.01
N GLN A 218 2.05 -62.30 -101.07
CA GLN A 218 2.25 -63.73 -101.37
C GLN A 218 0.93 -64.45 -101.71
N GLY A 219 -0.22 -63.92 -101.26
CA GLY A 219 -1.54 -64.40 -101.68
C GLY A 219 -2.03 -63.89 -103.05
N ILE A 220 -1.31 -62.97 -103.71
CA ILE A 220 -1.67 -62.44 -105.04
C ILE A 220 -0.80 -63.06 -106.16
N GLU A 221 0.29 -63.75 -105.84
CA GLU A 221 1.13 -64.49 -106.80
C GLU A 221 0.86 -66.02 -106.83
N SER A 222 -0.32 -66.49 -106.41
CA SER A 222 -0.78 -67.89 -106.59
C SER A 222 -2.12 -67.97 -107.29
#